data_AF-A0A7Y3BG36-F1
#
_entry.id   AF-A0A7Y3BG36-F1
#
_cell.length_a   1.000
_cell.length_b   1.000
_cell.length_c   1.000
_cell.angle_alpha   90.00
_cell.angle_beta   90.00
_cell.angle_gamma   90.00
#
_symmetry.space_group_name_H-M   'P 1'
#
loop_
_entity.id
_entity.type
_entity.pdbx_description
1 polymer ?
#
loop_
_entity_poly.entity_id
_entity_poly.type
_entity_poly.pdbx_seq_one_letter_code
_entity_poly.pdbx_strand_id
1 'polypeptide(L)'
;MRTIAFAFALVATPAFADIGIRFIEGAPKDRFTFMASPAFCASGPMAIDVNLEGSAGKLVFDVTASGAGVEVYQPLEIVSGARALLGTSNVTDGDQRLRIDLASLEPGAPFAFTIDVDDTLGAREITVSGSEIVGAEVAVQIGDQTRTATFDETATATVGWSSCDS
;
A
#
# COMPACT_ATOMS: atom_id res chain seq x y z
N MET A 1 -42.75 5.03 -43.00
CA MET A 1 -42.18 4.97 -41.64
C MET A 1 -40.67 5.16 -41.77
N ARG A 2 -40.11 6.25 -41.24
CA ARG A 2 -38.66 6.54 -41.31
C ARG A 2 -37.98 5.82 -40.15
N THR A 3 -37.18 4.82 -40.44
CA THR A 3 -36.34 4.14 -39.45
C THR A 3 -35.21 5.08 -39.05
N ILE A 4 -35.20 5.55 -37.80
CA ILE A 4 -34.09 6.28 -37.21
C ILE A 4 -33.12 5.25 -36.66
N ALA A 5 -31.92 5.15 -37.25
CA ALA A 5 -30.85 4.33 -36.71
C ALA A 5 -30.17 5.08 -35.56
N PHE A 6 -30.35 4.60 -34.34
CA PHE A 6 -29.57 5.04 -33.18
C PHE A 6 -28.21 4.33 -33.23
N ALA A 7 -27.14 5.08 -33.47
CA ALA A 7 -25.78 4.60 -33.31
C ALA A 7 -25.43 4.61 -31.81
N PHE A 8 -25.27 3.42 -31.22
CA PHE A 8 -24.76 3.25 -29.87
C PHE A 8 -23.23 3.39 -29.91
N ALA A 9 -22.69 4.54 -29.50
CA ALA A 9 -21.26 4.69 -29.31
C ALA A 9 -20.86 3.97 -28.02
N LEU A 10 -20.17 2.83 -28.12
CA LEU A 10 -19.49 2.24 -26.96
C LEU A 10 -18.36 3.18 -26.55
N VAL A 11 -18.52 3.84 -25.41
CA VAL A 11 -17.42 4.55 -24.75
C VAL A 11 -16.57 3.48 -24.06
N ALA A 12 -15.42 3.14 -24.63
CA ALA A 12 -14.44 2.31 -23.95
C ALA A 12 -13.83 3.11 -22.80
N THR A 13 -14.08 2.69 -21.57
CA THR A 13 -13.38 3.24 -20.40
C THR A 13 -11.95 2.71 -20.42
N PRO A 14 -10.91 3.57 -20.31
CA PRO A 14 -9.55 3.08 -20.16
C PRO A 14 -9.45 2.25 -18.89
N ALA A 15 -8.96 1.02 -19.02
CA ALA A 15 -8.66 0.17 -17.87
C ALA A 15 -7.25 0.55 -17.39
N PHE A 16 -7.17 1.25 -16.27
CA PHE A 16 -5.89 1.61 -15.67
C PHE A 16 -5.24 0.39 -15.04
N ALA A 17 -3.94 0.21 -15.29
CA ALA A 17 -3.14 -0.89 -14.77
C ALA A 17 -2.65 -0.55 -13.36
N ASP A 18 -3.54 -0.17 -12.45
CA ASP A 18 -3.11 0.41 -11.17
C ASP A 18 -2.81 -0.66 -10.11
N ILE A 19 -2.03 -0.26 -9.11
CA ILE A 19 -1.93 -0.96 -7.83
C ILE A 19 -2.62 -0.09 -6.77
N GLY A 20 -3.70 -0.61 -6.19
CA GLY A 20 -4.37 -0.01 -5.05
C GLY A 20 -3.73 -0.45 -3.75
N ILE A 21 -3.49 0.49 -2.85
CA ILE A 21 -2.97 0.27 -1.51
C ILE A 21 -3.99 0.77 -0.49
N ARG A 22 -4.25 -0.03 0.54
CA ARG A 22 -5.12 0.35 1.64
C ARG A 22 -4.43 0.10 2.97
N PHE A 23 -4.43 1.11 3.83
CA PHE A 23 -4.12 0.98 5.24
C PHE A 23 -5.41 0.78 6.02
N ILE A 24 -5.35 -0.10 7.02
CA ILE A 24 -6.49 -0.47 7.86
C ILE A 24 -5.99 -0.47 9.29
N GLU A 25 -6.42 0.54 10.02
CA GLU A 25 -6.29 0.60 11.46
C GLU A 25 -6.97 -0.62 12.10
N GLY A 26 -6.24 -1.31 12.96
CA GLY A 26 -6.65 -2.61 13.48
C GLY A 26 -6.14 -2.93 14.88
N ALA A 27 -5.79 -1.92 15.68
CA ALA A 27 -5.26 -2.06 17.04
C ALA A 27 -5.66 -3.38 17.75
N PRO A 28 -4.69 -4.25 18.09
CA PRO A 28 -3.28 -3.93 18.19
C PRO A 28 -2.46 -4.10 16.89
N LYS A 29 -3.06 -4.49 15.75
CA LYS A 29 -2.31 -4.73 14.52
C LYS A 29 -2.93 -4.00 13.34
N ASP A 30 -2.17 -3.10 12.73
CA ASP A 30 -2.59 -2.48 11.49
C ASP A 30 -2.28 -3.35 10.29
N ARG A 31 -2.91 -3.04 9.16
CA ARG A 31 -2.77 -3.83 7.95
C ARG A 31 -2.62 -2.97 6.72
N PHE A 32 -1.57 -3.25 5.97
CA PHE A 32 -1.38 -2.77 4.61
C PHE A 32 -1.79 -3.87 3.63
N THR A 33 -2.63 -3.52 2.65
CA THR A 33 -3.06 -4.43 1.57
C THR A 33 -2.75 -3.81 0.22
N PHE A 34 -2.09 -4.58 -0.64
CA PHE A 34 -1.73 -4.22 -2.01
C PHE A 34 -2.53 -5.09 -2.98
N MET A 35 -3.21 -4.45 -3.91
CA MET A 35 -4.09 -5.10 -4.86
C MET A 35 -3.85 -4.56 -6.27
N ALA A 36 -3.32 -5.41 -7.14
CA ALA A 36 -3.24 -5.14 -8.57
C ALA A 36 -4.63 -5.15 -9.20
N SER A 37 -4.91 -4.16 -10.03
CA SER A 37 -6.12 -4.11 -10.85
C SER A 37 -6.16 -5.26 -11.86
N PRO A 38 -7.34 -5.63 -12.40
CA PRO A 38 -7.45 -6.65 -13.44
C PRO A 38 -6.67 -6.34 -14.73
N ALA A 39 -6.37 -5.07 -14.99
CA ALA A 39 -5.61 -4.63 -16.16
C ALA A 39 -4.11 -4.51 -15.90
N PHE A 40 -3.64 -4.76 -14.67
CA PHE A 40 -2.24 -4.77 -14.33
C PHE A 40 -1.54 -5.93 -15.04
N CYS A 41 -0.47 -5.64 -15.77
CA CYS A 41 0.31 -6.64 -16.52
C CYS A 41 1.81 -6.60 -16.23
N ALA A 42 2.27 -5.68 -15.38
CA ALA A 42 3.69 -5.62 -15.08
C ALA A 42 4.07 -6.91 -14.34
N SER A 43 5.16 -7.53 -14.77
CA SER A 43 5.58 -8.84 -14.30
C SER A 43 7.04 -8.84 -13.87
N GLY A 44 7.39 -9.77 -13.00
CA GLY A 44 8.74 -9.95 -12.48
C GLY A 44 8.93 -9.31 -11.11
N PRO A 45 10.16 -9.37 -10.58
CA PRO A 45 10.45 -8.91 -9.24
C PRO A 45 10.05 -7.45 -9.07
N MET A 46 9.38 -7.18 -7.96
CA MET A 46 8.97 -5.84 -7.59
C MET A 46 9.42 -5.52 -6.18
N ALA A 47 9.68 -4.25 -5.95
CA ALA A 47 9.93 -3.72 -4.63
C ALA A 47 8.85 -2.73 -4.26
N ILE A 48 8.40 -2.82 -3.02
CA ILE A 48 7.44 -1.93 -2.41
C ILE A 48 8.14 -1.26 -1.24
N ASP A 49 8.26 0.06 -1.27
CA ASP A 49 8.79 0.85 -0.18
C ASP A 49 7.65 1.66 0.43
N VAL A 50 7.31 1.38 1.68
CA VAL A 50 6.38 2.19 2.49
C VAL A 50 7.20 3.20 3.28
N ASN A 51 6.86 4.48 3.17
CA ASN A 51 7.56 5.58 3.84
C ASN A 51 6.56 6.46 4.61
N LEU A 52 6.65 6.42 5.94
CA LEU A 52 5.80 7.14 6.88
C LEU A 52 6.29 8.56 7.20
N GLU A 53 7.50 8.95 6.79
CA GLU A 53 8.13 10.23 7.14
C GLU A 53 7.27 11.47 6.79
N GLY A 54 6.53 11.36 5.68
CA GLY A 54 5.61 12.40 5.18
C GLY A 54 4.22 12.41 5.83
N SER A 55 3.91 11.44 6.69
CA SER A 55 2.59 11.33 7.32
C SER A 55 2.26 12.55 8.20
N ALA A 56 0.98 12.92 8.22
CA ALA A 56 0.46 14.02 9.03
C ALA A 56 0.61 13.73 10.53
N GLY A 57 0.43 12.49 10.95
CA GLY A 57 0.56 12.02 12.34
C GLY A 57 1.99 11.72 12.79
N LYS A 58 2.99 11.91 11.92
CA LYS A 58 4.40 11.54 12.19
C LYS A 58 4.52 10.09 12.65
N LEU A 59 3.89 9.22 11.88
CA LEU A 59 3.78 7.81 12.16
C LEU A 59 5.15 7.11 12.17
N VAL A 60 5.26 6.09 13.01
CA VAL A 60 6.42 5.19 13.11
C VAL A 60 5.94 3.74 13.21
N PHE A 61 6.80 2.79 12.89
CA PHE A 61 6.55 1.37 13.17
C PHE A 61 6.95 1.06 14.62
N ASP A 62 6.01 0.55 15.42
CA ASP A 62 6.31 -0.05 16.73
C ASP A 62 6.40 -1.57 16.59
N VAL A 63 7.62 -2.09 16.67
CA VAL A 63 7.86 -3.53 16.50
C VAL A 63 8.51 -4.18 17.71
N THR A 64 8.76 -3.44 18.79
CA THR A 64 9.43 -3.98 19.98
C THR A 64 8.84 -3.45 21.28
N ALA A 65 8.93 -4.23 22.34
CA ALA A 65 8.47 -3.85 23.69
C ALA A 65 9.15 -2.62 24.30
N SER A 66 10.13 -2.02 23.63
CA SER A 66 10.94 -0.94 24.15
C SER A 66 11.33 0.05 23.06
N GLY A 67 10.96 1.31 23.21
CA GLY A 67 11.46 2.40 22.36
C GLY A 67 10.45 3.53 22.24
N ALA A 68 10.29 4.08 21.05
CA ALA A 68 9.47 5.26 20.77
C ALA A 68 7.96 4.95 20.73
N GLY A 69 7.58 3.70 20.48
CA GLY A 69 6.20 3.22 20.62
C GLY A 69 5.80 3.00 22.08
N VAL A 70 4.51 3.15 22.38
CA VAL A 70 3.98 3.12 23.76
C VAL A 70 2.92 2.03 23.90
N GLU A 71 3.16 1.10 24.83
CA GLU A 71 2.31 -0.07 25.12
C GLU A 71 2.45 -1.26 24.14
N VAL A 72 1.37 -1.86 23.66
CA VAL A 72 1.39 -3.18 22.97
C VAL A 72 2.06 -3.03 21.61
N TYR A 73 3.14 -3.77 21.36
CA TYR A 73 3.86 -3.78 20.08
C TYR A 73 3.50 -5.00 19.23
N GLN A 74 3.59 -4.88 17.91
CA GLN A 74 3.37 -5.99 16.98
C GLN A 74 4.40 -6.06 15.85
N PRO A 75 5.11 -7.20 15.73
CA PRO A 75 6.11 -7.35 14.68
C PRO A 75 5.46 -7.43 13.30
N LEU A 76 6.28 -7.18 12.27
CA LEU A 76 5.91 -7.40 10.88
C LEU A 76 5.52 -8.87 10.63
N GLU A 77 4.30 -9.11 10.16
CA GLU A 77 3.79 -10.42 9.80
C GLU A 77 3.13 -10.39 8.42
N ILE A 78 3.50 -11.32 7.54
CA ILE A 78 2.87 -11.46 6.23
C ILE A 78 1.60 -12.29 6.36
N VAL A 79 0.45 -11.69 6.05
CA VAL A 79 -0.88 -12.31 6.21
C VAL A 79 -1.53 -12.72 4.88
N SER A 80 -1.01 -12.24 3.75
CA SER A 80 -1.41 -12.69 2.42
C SER A 80 -0.24 -12.58 1.43
N GLY A 81 -0.16 -13.52 0.49
CA GLY A 81 0.84 -13.47 -0.59
C GLY A 81 2.26 -13.94 -0.19
N ALA A 82 2.44 -14.61 0.95
CA ALA A 82 3.76 -15.07 1.42
C ALA A 82 4.56 -15.89 0.40
N ARG A 83 3.90 -16.63 -0.50
CA ARG A 83 4.55 -17.38 -1.60
C ARG A 83 5.30 -16.49 -2.61
N ALA A 84 4.89 -15.22 -2.72
CA ALA A 84 5.52 -14.25 -3.59
C ALA A 84 6.62 -13.46 -2.87
N LEU A 85 6.76 -13.59 -1.54
CA LEU A 85 7.76 -12.84 -0.77
C LEU A 85 9.17 -13.33 -1.09
N LEU A 86 10.05 -12.40 -1.48
CA LEU A 86 11.48 -12.63 -1.63
C LEU A 86 12.25 -12.16 -0.39
N GLY A 87 11.77 -11.12 0.27
CA GLY A 87 12.35 -10.62 1.51
C GLY A 87 11.70 -9.32 1.99
N THR A 88 12.13 -8.89 3.17
CA THR A 88 11.78 -7.58 3.74
C THR A 88 13.05 -6.91 4.24
N SER A 89 13.06 -5.58 4.32
CA SER A 89 14.05 -4.91 5.15
C SER A 89 13.91 -5.36 6.61
N ASN A 90 14.99 -5.20 7.37
CA ASN A 90 14.86 -5.23 8.82
C ASN A 90 14.10 -3.96 9.26
N VAL A 91 13.09 -4.11 10.11
CA VAL A 91 12.39 -3.00 10.74
C VAL A 91 12.76 -3.01 12.21
N THR A 92 13.18 -1.85 12.69
CA THR A 92 13.46 -1.58 14.10
C THR A 92 12.46 -0.58 14.63
N ASP A 93 12.29 -0.56 15.95
CA ASP A 93 11.34 0.33 16.59
C ASP A 93 11.62 1.81 16.27
N GLY A 94 10.56 2.56 15.97
CA GLY A 94 10.65 3.96 15.57
C GLY A 94 11.02 4.17 14.09
N ASP A 95 11.27 3.11 13.32
CA ASP A 95 11.52 3.23 11.89
C ASP A 95 10.28 3.76 11.17
N GLN A 96 10.52 4.51 10.09
CA GLN A 96 9.46 5.05 9.25
C GLN A 96 9.45 4.42 7.86
N ARG A 97 10.34 3.45 7.60
CA ARG A 97 10.52 2.87 6.28
C ARG A 97 10.53 1.35 6.34
N LEU A 98 9.76 0.75 5.45
CA LEU A 98 9.68 -0.70 5.27
C LEU A 98 9.76 -1.02 3.78
N ARG A 99 10.76 -1.82 3.42
CA ARG A 99 10.88 -2.40 2.09
C ARG A 99 10.37 -3.83 2.08
N ILE A 100 9.56 -4.17 1.08
CA ILE A 100 9.13 -5.52 0.75
C ILE A 100 9.57 -5.84 -0.68
N ASP A 101 10.28 -6.95 -0.86
CA ASP A 101 10.62 -7.47 -2.18
C ASP A 101 9.71 -8.67 -2.49
N LEU A 102 9.01 -8.62 -3.64
CA LEU A 102 8.12 -9.68 -4.12
C LEU A 102 8.59 -10.21 -5.48
N ALA A 103 8.31 -11.47 -5.77
CA ALA A 103 8.54 -12.10 -7.06
C ALA A 103 7.60 -11.58 -8.15
N SER A 104 6.35 -11.28 -7.77
CA SER A 104 5.35 -10.56 -8.57
C SER A 104 4.12 -10.22 -7.70
N LEU A 105 3.27 -9.31 -8.18
CA LEU A 105 1.91 -9.07 -7.66
C LEU A 105 0.90 -9.35 -8.78
N GLU A 106 0.23 -10.49 -8.68
CA GLU A 106 -0.72 -10.93 -9.71
C GLU A 106 -2.11 -10.30 -9.49
N PRO A 107 -2.82 -9.90 -10.57
CA PRO A 107 -4.22 -9.49 -10.47
C PRO A 107 -5.09 -10.53 -9.74
N GLY A 108 -5.91 -10.06 -8.80
CA GLY A 108 -6.78 -10.93 -8.00
C GLY A 108 -6.08 -11.71 -6.88
N ALA A 109 -4.76 -11.59 -6.72
CA ALA A 109 -4.01 -12.17 -5.61
C ALA A 109 -3.36 -11.06 -4.76
N PRO A 110 -4.01 -10.61 -3.68
CA PRO A 110 -3.48 -9.51 -2.88
C PRO A 110 -2.24 -9.95 -2.07
N PHE A 111 -1.31 -9.02 -1.91
CA PHE A 111 -0.27 -9.10 -0.90
C PHE A 111 -0.68 -8.25 0.30
N ALA A 112 -0.49 -8.76 1.52
CA ALA A 112 -0.83 -8.02 2.73
C ALA A 112 0.08 -8.41 3.88
N PHE A 113 0.38 -7.43 4.72
CA PHE A 113 1.09 -7.61 5.97
C PHE A 113 0.40 -6.84 7.08
N THR A 114 0.69 -7.27 8.31
CA THR A 114 0.35 -6.53 9.53
C THR A 114 1.62 -6.08 10.24
N ILE A 115 1.57 -4.90 10.83
CA ILE A 115 2.62 -4.31 11.65
C ILE A 115 1.94 -3.24 12.51
N ASP A 116 2.47 -2.98 13.70
CA ASP A 116 1.99 -1.84 14.49
C ASP A 116 2.45 -0.53 13.89
N VAL A 117 1.58 0.48 13.92
CA VAL A 117 1.89 1.84 13.52
C VAL A 117 1.39 2.79 14.60
N ASP A 118 2.31 3.55 15.18
CA ASP A 118 1.99 4.51 16.24
C ASP A 118 2.09 5.95 15.70
N ASP A 119 1.23 6.83 16.23
CA ASP A 119 1.35 8.27 16.10
C ASP A 119 2.37 8.82 17.12
N THR A 120 3.16 9.84 16.75
CA THR A 120 4.14 10.46 17.67
C THR A 120 3.80 11.90 18.07
N LEU A 121 2.62 12.39 17.70
CA LEU A 121 2.17 13.78 17.94
C LEU A 121 1.05 13.90 18.98
N GLY A 122 0.35 12.81 19.25
CA GLY A 122 -0.85 12.72 20.05
C GLY A 122 -0.60 12.16 21.46
N ALA A 123 -1.69 12.05 22.22
CA ALA A 123 -1.71 11.39 23.52
C ALA A 123 -2.38 10.00 23.43
N ARG A 124 -2.66 9.52 22.21
CA ARG A 124 -3.37 8.27 21.91
C ARG A 124 -2.57 7.49 20.87
N GLU A 125 -1.36 7.13 21.27
CA GLU A 125 -0.35 6.52 20.40
C GLU A 125 -0.81 5.17 19.80
N ILE A 126 -1.78 4.50 20.44
CA ILE A 126 -2.26 3.14 20.11
C ILE A 126 -3.25 3.00 18.93
N THR A 127 -3.68 4.08 18.28
CA THR A 127 -4.61 3.98 17.13
C THR A 127 -4.35 5.08 16.11
N VAL A 128 -4.29 4.73 14.83
CA VAL A 128 -4.08 5.66 13.71
C VAL A 128 -5.37 5.90 12.94
N SER A 129 -5.81 7.15 12.91
CA SER A 129 -6.91 7.58 12.05
C SER A 129 -6.46 7.73 10.58
N GLY A 130 -7.42 7.66 9.65
CA GLY A 130 -7.13 7.92 8.23
C GLY A 130 -6.51 9.30 7.96
N SER A 131 -6.81 10.31 8.79
CA SER A 131 -6.19 11.63 8.71
C SER A 131 -4.71 11.65 9.12
N GLU A 132 -4.26 10.70 9.93
CA GLU A 132 -2.88 10.67 10.43
C GLU A 132 -1.91 10.05 9.42
N ILE A 133 -2.37 9.07 8.63
CA ILE A 133 -1.54 8.47 7.56
C ILE A 133 -1.42 9.35 6.31
N VAL A 134 -2.26 10.39 6.17
CA VAL A 134 -2.22 11.31 5.02
C VAL A 134 -0.80 11.79 4.75
N GLY A 135 -0.34 11.66 3.50
CA GLY A 135 1.00 12.09 3.10
C GLY A 135 2.11 11.04 3.29
N ALA A 136 1.86 9.92 3.96
CA ALA A 136 2.74 8.75 3.85
C ALA A 136 2.80 8.30 2.38
N GLU A 137 3.97 7.87 1.93
CA GLU A 137 4.24 7.51 0.54
C GLU A 137 4.40 6.00 0.40
N VAL A 138 3.93 5.48 -0.73
CA VAL A 138 4.29 4.15 -1.23
C VAL A 138 5.00 4.33 -2.56
N ALA A 139 6.20 3.78 -2.67
CA ALA A 139 6.90 3.62 -3.93
C ALA A 139 6.84 2.15 -4.38
N VAL A 140 6.53 1.93 -5.65
CA VAL A 140 6.60 0.62 -6.28
C VAL A 140 7.61 0.67 -7.41
N GLN A 141 8.60 -0.22 -7.35
CA GLN A 141 9.60 -0.42 -8.38
C GLN A 141 9.40 -1.77 -9.08
N ILE A 142 9.41 -1.77 -10.41
CA ILE A 142 9.41 -2.97 -11.25
C ILE A 142 10.43 -2.75 -12.37
N GLY A 143 11.49 -3.55 -12.38
CA GLY A 143 12.66 -3.28 -13.23
C GLY A 143 13.24 -1.89 -12.98
N ASP A 144 13.39 -1.10 -14.03
CA ASP A 144 13.94 0.28 -13.97
C ASP A 144 12.86 1.35 -13.73
N GLN A 145 11.59 0.96 -13.60
CA GLN A 145 10.48 1.90 -13.39
C GLN A 145 10.12 1.97 -11.92
N THR A 146 10.15 3.19 -11.37
CA THR A 146 9.61 3.50 -10.04
C THR A 146 8.43 4.45 -10.18
N ARG A 147 7.33 4.13 -9.51
CA ARG A 147 6.14 4.97 -9.40
C ARG A 147 5.80 5.17 -7.92
N THR A 148 5.30 6.35 -7.57
CA THR A 148 4.93 6.67 -6.18
C THR A 148 3.48 7.10 -6.09
N ALA A 149 2.91 6.95 -4.90
CA ALA A 149 1.60 7.48 -4.53
C ALA A 149 1.60 7.83 -3.04
N THR A 150 0.74 8.76 -2.63
CA THR A 150 0.56 9.12 -1.23
C THR A 150 -0.81 8.69 -0.72
N PHE A 151 -0.88 8.37 0.58
CA PHE A 151 -2.14 8.08 1.25
C PHE A 151 -2.99 9.34 1.39
N ASP A 152 -4.28 9.20 1.14
CA ASP A 152 -5.31 10.22 1.33
C ASP A 152 -6.07 10.05 2.66
N GLU A 153 -7.05 10.93 2.90
CA GLU A 153 -7.87 10.94 4.13
C GLU A 153 -8.67 9.64 4.34
N THR A 154 -8.82 8.82 3.30
CA THR A 154 -9.50 7.52 3.37
C THR A 154 -8.54 6.36 3.62
N ALA A 155 -7.27 6.67 3.93
CA ALA A 155 -6.19 5.69 4.12
C ALA A 155 -5.96 4.83 2.88
N THR A 156 -6.11 5.41 1.69
CA THR A 156 -5.83 4.76 0.41
C THR A 156 -4.78 5.50 -0.41
N ALA A 157 -4.00 4.75 -1.18
CA ALA A 157 -3.09 5.27 -2.19
C ALA A 157 -3.26 4.45 -3.48
N THR A 158 -3.11 5.09 -4.64
CA THR A 158 -3.17 4.41 -5.94
C THR A 158 -1.92 4.70 -6.73
N VAL A 159 -1.09 3.67 -6.93
CA VAL A 159 0.09 3.77 -7.80
C VAL A 159 -0.35 3.50 -9.23
N GLY A 160 -0.35 4.57 -10.03
CA GLY A 160 -0.68 4.50 -11.44
C GLY A 160 0.39 3.77 -12.23
N TRP A 161 0.01 2.71 -12.94
CA TRP A 161 0.86 2.08 -13.95
C TRP A 161 0.25 2.33 -15.33
N SER A 162 1.09 2.68 -16.30
CA SER A 162 0.62 2.89 -17.67
C SER A 162 -0.06 1.63 -18.19
N SER A 163 -1.07 1.82 -19.04
CA SER A 163 -1.69 0.70 -19.75
C SER A 163 -0.61 -0.14 -20.41
N CYS A 164 -0.80 -1.43 -20.31
CA CYS A 164 -0.02 -2.41 -21.01
C CYS A 164 -0.29 -2.22 -22.49
N ASP A 165 0.70 -1.72 -23.24
CA ASP A 165 0.60 -1.70 -24.69
C ASP A 165 0.48 -3.16 -25.15
N SER A 166 -0.72 -3.52 -25.62
CA SER A 166 -1.07 -4.83 -26.18
C SER A 166 -0.43 -5.05 -27.53
#